data_AF-A0A7X8MY33-F1
#
_entry.id   AF-A0A7X8MY33-F1
#
_cell.length_a   1.000
_cell.length_b   1.000
_cell.length_c   1.000
_cell.angle_alpha   90.00
_cell.angle_beta   90.00
_cell.angle_gamma   90.00
#
_symmetry.space_group_name_H-M   'P 1'
#
loop_
_entity.id
_entity.type
_entity.pdbx_description
1 polymer ?
#
loop_
_entity_poly.entity_id
_entity_poly.type
_entity_poly.pdbx_seq_one_letter_code
_entity_poly.pdbx_strand_id
1 'polypeptide(L)'
;MSTSFEQIPGVARPARDALTAAGYRDLESLDGVDWEAASGLHGVGKRGLERLQAALLERGLSMRNAPAPEERSAEWTRGNTGTGAPDLVTARTEESPAGYVEKLEGRRREHGRLLLEIFGRATGERPAMWGPSMIGYGQAHYRYATGREGDTFHVGFSPGKARISLYGLQGLPRSEELLARLGKHRTAVSCVYVNKPEDIDLGVLEELVRHAWETDPGGCA
;
A
#
# COMPACT_ATOMS: atom_id res chain seq x y z
N MET A 1 -19.47 -27.05 -3.07
CA MET A 1 -20.03 -25.78 -2.55
C MET A 1 -19.74 -24.74 -3.61
N SER A 2 -20.70 -23.86 -3.94
CA SER A 2 -20.44 -22.77 -4.88
C SER A 2 -19.99 -21.53 -4.12
N THR A 3 -18.91 -20.91 -4.58
CA THR A 3 -18.34 -19.68 -4.05
C THR A 3 -18.82 -18.52 -4.90
N SER A 4 -19.59 -17.61 -4.31
CA SER A 4 -20.04 -16.40 -5.01
C SER A 4 -18.85 -15.52 -5.38
N PHE A 5 -18.88 -14.89 -6.57
CA PHE A 5 -17.87 -13.91 -6.96
C PHE A 5 -17.77 -12.73 -6.01
N GLU A 6 -18.83 -12.44 -5.23
CA GLU A 6 -18.81 -11.38 -4.23
C GLU A 6 -17.88 -11.68 -3.05
N GLN A 7 -17.61 -12.96 -2.82
CA GLN A 7 -16.72 -13.42 -1.76
C GLN A 7 -15.24 -13.30 -2.16
N ILE A 8 -14.94 -12.96 -3.43
CA ILE A 8 -13.58 -12.82 -3.94
C ILE A 8 -13.15 -11.34 -3.83
N PRO A 9 -12.25 -10.98 -2.89
CA PRO A 9 -11.88 -9.59 -2.67
C PRO A 9 -11.25 -8.96 -3.92
N GLY A 10 -11.67 -7.74 -4.27
CA GLY A 10 -11.08 -6.99 -5.39
C GLY A 10 -11.63 -7.35 -6.77
N VAL A 11 -12.61 -8.26 -6.87
CA VAL A 11 -13.40 -8.45 -8.10
C VAL A 11 -14.52 -7.41 -8.15
N ALA A 12 -14.42 -6.48 -9.09
CA ALA A 12 -15.37 -5.37 -9.21
C ALA A 12 -16.75 -5.83 -9.70
N ARG A 13 -17.82 -5.14 -9.28
CA ARG A 13 -19.20 -5.44 -9.68
C ARG A 13 -19.40 -5.63 -11.20
N PRO A 14 -18.86 -4.77 -12.09
CA PRO A 14 -19.01 -4.98 -13.53
C PRO A 14 -18.48 -6.33 -14.02
N ALA A 15 -17.38 -6.82 -13.45
CA ALA A 15 -16.82 -8.12 -13.81
C ALA A 15 -17.73 -9.26 -13.35
N ARG A 16 -18.29 -9.17 -12.14
CA ARG A 16 -19.23 -10.18 -11.60
C ARG A 16 -20.51 -10.23 -12.42
N ASP A 17 -21.05 -9.07 -12.77
CA ASP A 17 -22.27 -8.93 -13.56
C ASP A 17 -22.05 -9.49 -14.98
N ALA A 18 -20.91 -9.19 -15.61
CA ALA A 18 -20.53 -9.72 -16.92
C ALA A 18 -20.36 -11.24 -16.93
N LEU A 19 -19.69 -11.81 -15.93
CA LEU A 19 -19.53 -13.26 -15.80
C LEU A 19 -20.88 -13.97 -15.60
N THR A 20 -21.74 -13.40 -14.75
CA THR A 20 -23.09 -13.91 -14.51
C THR A 20 -23.94 -13.86 -15.77
N ALA A 21 -23.89 -12.75 -16.51
CA ALA A 21 -24.60 -12.60 -17.80
C ALA A 21 -24.09 -13.57 -18.86
N ALA A 22 -22.80 -13.94 -18.83
CA ALA A 22 -22.20 -14.96 -19.68
C ALA A 22 -22.52 -16.41 -19.23
N GLY A 23 -23.28 -16.58 -18.14
CA GLY A 23 -23.72 -17.90 -17.65
C GLY A 23 -22.83 -18.52 -16.58
N TYR A 24 -21.75 -17.85 -16.18
CA TYR A 24 -20.88 -18.29 -15.07
C TYR A 24 -21.50 -17.82 -13.76
N ARG A 25 -22.03 -18.75 -12.95
CA ARG A 25 -22.85 -18.43 -11.78
C ARG A 25 -22.04 -18.22 -10.50
N ASP A 26 -20.84 -18.77 -10.46
CA ASP A 26 -19.97 -18.83 -9.28
C ASP A 26 -18.50 -19.07 -9.70
N LEU A 27 -17.59 -19.02 -8.74
CA LEU A 27 -16.18 -19.24 -8.98
C LEU A 27 -15.93 -20.59 -9.66
N GLU A 28 -16.52 -21.67 -9.15
CA GLU A 28 -16.30 -23.03 -9.62
C GLU A 28 -16.82 -23.24 -11.05
N SER A 29 -17.81 -22.47 -11.50
CA SER A 29 -18.25 -22.48 -12.90
C SER A 29 -17.21 -21.96 -13.91
N LEU A 30 -16.12 -21.35 -13.42
CA LEU A 30 -14.97 -20.96 -14.23
C LEU A 30 -13.92 -22.08 -14.34
N ASP A 31 -14.07 -23.19 -13.60
CA ASP A 31 -13.14 -24.31 -13.74
C ASP A 31 -13.19 -24.89 -15.16
N GLY A 32 -12.02 -25.00 -15.77
CA GLY A 32 -11.87 -25.42 -17.15
C GLY A 32 -12.33 -24.39 -18.19
N VAL A 33 -12.84 -23.21 -17.84
CA VAL A 33 -13.16 -22.16 -18.82
C VAL A 33 -11.87 -21.67 -19.46
N ASP A 34 -11.91 -21.39 -20.77
CA ASP A 34 -10.75 -20.83 -21.46
C ASP A 34 -10.53 -19.37 -21.02
N TRP A 35 -9.29 -19.05 -20.64
CA TRP A 35 -8.93 -17.72 -20.15
C TRP A 35 -9.31 -16.60 -21.12
N GLU A 36 -9.09 -16.78 -22.43
CA GLU A 36 -9.41 -15.77 -23.44
C GLU A 36 -10.92 -15.58 -23.60
N ALA A 37 -11.71 -16.64 -23.40
CA ALA A 37 -13.16 -16.54 -23.42
C ALA A 37 -13.70 -15.71 -22.24
N ALA A 38 -13.10 -15.86 -21.05
CA ALA A 38 -13.49 -15.08 -19.88
C ALA A 38 -12.94 -13.65 -19.91
N SER A 39 -11.71 -13.45 -20.38
CA SER A 39 -11.05 -12.13 -20.47
C SER A 39 -11.65 -11.24 -21.56
N GLY A 40 -12.21 -11.84 -22.63
CA GLY A 40 -12.88 -11.14 -23.72
C GLY A 40 -14.26 -10.59 -23.37
N LEU A 41 -14.83 -10.94 -22.20
CA LEU A 41 -16.12 -10.43 -21.77
C LEU A 41 -16.05 -8.94 -21.43
N HIS A 42 -16.94 -8.15 -22.03
CA HIS A 42 -17.05 -6.73 -21.73
C HIS A 42 -17.39 -6.52 -20.25
N GLY A 43 -16.51 -5.82 -19.52
CA GLY A 43 -16.64 -5.58 -18.07
C GLY A 43 -15.74 -6.47 -17.21
N VAL A 44 -15.16 -7.54 -17.76
CA VAL A 44 -14.17 -8.38 -17.07
C VAL A 44 -12.77 -7.82 -17.29
N GLY A 45 -12.26 -7.10 -16.29
CA GLY A 45 -10.87 -6.61 -16.33
C GLY A 45 -9.85 -7.72 -16.00
N LYS A 46 -8.67 -7.67 -16.61
CA LYS A 46 -7.55 -8.60 -16.37
C LYS A 46 -7.27 -8.84 -14.88
N ARG A 47 -7.30 -7.78 -14.06
CA ARG A 47 -7.09 -7.85 -12.61
C ARG A 47 -8.19 -8.54 -11.82
N GLY A 48 -9.44 -8.47 -12.29
CA GLY A 48 -10.54 -9.23 -11.69
C GLY A 48 -10.37 -10.71 -11.99
N LEU A 49 -10.02 -11.03 -13.24
CA LEU A 49 -9.83 -12.41 -13.70
C LEU A 49 -8.61 -13.10 -13.08
N GLU A 50 -7.49 -12.39 -12.93
CA GLU A 50 -6.31 -12.89 -12.20
C GLU A 50 -6.65 -13.30 -10.75
N ARG A 51 -7.53 -12.54 -10.07
CA ARG A 51 -7.97 -12.86 -8.70
C ARG A 51 -8.89 -14.08 -8.65
N LEU A 52 -9.78 -14.22 -9.63
CA LEU A 52 -10.63 -15.40 -9.77
C LEU A 52 -9.78 -16.64 -10.03
N GLN A 53 -8.76 -16.54 -10.90
CA GLN A 53 -7.81 -17.62 -11.14
C GLN A 53 -7.02 -18.00 -9.88
N ALA A 54 -6.54 -17.02 -9.11
CA ALA A 54 -5.87 -17.30 -7.84
C ALA A 54 -6.79 -18.05 -6.85
N ALA A 55 -8.05 -17.60 -6.73
CA ALA A 55 -9.03 -18.25 -5.86
C ALA A 55 -9.41 -19.67 -6.33
N LEU A 56 -9.42 -19.93 -7.64
CA LEU A 56 -9.57 -21.28 -8.21
C LEU A 56 -8.39 -22.18 -7.82
N LEU A 57 -7.16 -21.68 -7.98
CA LEU A 57 -5.94 -22.44 -7.67
C LEU A 57 -5.86 -22.84 -6.20
N GLU A 58 -6.25 -21.96 -5.27
CA GLU A 58 -6.37 -22.27 -3.83
C GLU A 58 -7.32 -23.45 -3.55
N ARG A 59 -8.25 -23.71 -4.46
CA ARG A 59 -9.26 -24.79 -4.39
C ARG A 59 -8.89 -26.00 -5.24
N GLY A 60 -7.70 -26.01 -5.86
CA GLY A 60 -7.28 -27.07 -6.78
C GLY A 60 -7.99 -27.07 -8.13
N LEU A 61 -8.60 -25.94 -8.51
CA LEU A 61 -9.29 -25.73 -9.78
C LEU A 61 -8.49 -24.76 -10.66
N SER A 62 -8.81 -24.65 -11.95
CA SER A 62 -8.14 -23.69 -12.84
C SER A 62 -8.92 -23.42 -14.12
N MET A 63 -8.88 -22.18 -14.60
CA MET A 63 -9.18 -21.89 -16.01
C MET A 63 -8.11 -22.53 -16.91
N ARG A 64 -8.49 -22.92 -18.13
CA ARG A 64 -7.55 -23.40 -19.15
C ARG A 64 -6.83 -22.23 -19.79
N ASN A 65 -5.58 -22.45 -20.19
CA ASN A 65 -4.75 -21.44 -20.86
C ASN A 65 -4.59 -20.13 -20.08
N ALA A 66 -4.82 -20.16 -18.75
CA ALA A 66 -4.57 -19.02 -17.91
C ALA A 66 -3.06 -18.70 -17.93
N PRO A 67 -2.67 -17.44 -18.18
CA PRO A 67 -1.27 -17.05 -18.10
C PRO A 67 -0.78 -17.26 -16.67
N ALA A 68 0.51 -17.54 -16.53
CA ALA A 68 1.14 -17.51 -15.22
C ALA A 68 0.86 -16.14 -14.56
N PRO A 69 0.62 -16.09 -13.23
CA PRO A 69 0.50 -14.83 -12.53
C PRO A 69 1.72 -13.96 -12.85
N GLU A 70 1.50 -12.78 -13.45
CA GLU A 70 2.60 -11.84 -13.65
C GLU A 70 3.01 -11.29 -12.28
N GLU A 71 4.20 -11.66 -11.82
CA GLU A 71 4.87 -10.99 -10.70
C GLU A 71 5.12 -9.54 -11.09
N ARG A 72 4.39 -8.64 -10.45
CA ARG A 72 4.49 -7.20 -10.68
C ARG A 72 4.85 -6.53 -9.37
N SER A 73 6.02 -6.87 -8.84
CA SER A 73 6.66 -6.11 -7.77
C SER A 73 7.30 -4.86 -8.36
N ALA A 74 7.37 -3.80 -7.57
CA ALA A 74 8.33 -2.74 -7.84
C ALA A 74 9.72 -3.21 -7.41
N GLU A 75 10.73 -2.86 -8.19
CA GLU A 75 12.10 -2.90 -7.71
C GLU A 75 12.32 -1.69 -6.81
N TRP A 76 12.92 -1.92 -5.64
CA TRP A 76 13.23 -0.87 -4.68
C TRP A 76 14.71 -0.86 -4.36
N THR A 77 15.31 0.32 -4.35
CA THR A 77 16.71 0.52 -3.93
C THR A 77 16.79 1.64 -2.92
N ARG A 78 17.71 1.52 -1.95
CA ARG A 78 17.99 2.60 -0.99
C ARG A 78 18.75 3.73 -1.69
N GLY A 79 18.38 4.96 -1.38
CA GLY A 79 18.95 6.16 -1.98
C GLY A 79 17.98 6.86 -2.92
N ASN A 80 18.50 7.86 -3.64
CA ASN A 80 17.77 8.68 -4.60
C ASN A 80 18.54 8.64 -5.92
N THR A 81 17.83 8.51 -7.04
CA THR A 81 18.44 8.48 -8.38
C THR A 81 18.32 9.82 -9.10
N GLY A 82 17.49 10.74 -8.59
CA GLY A 82 17.14 12.00 -9.24
C GLY A 82 16.21 11.80 -10.44
N THR A 83 15.79 10.57 -10.69
CA THR A 83 14.97 10.18 -11.84
C THR A 83 13.57 9.82 -11.36
N GLY A 84 12.57 10.36 -12.03
CA GLY A 84 11.18 10.06 -11.72
C GLY A 84 10.21 10.59 -12.75
N ALA A 85 8.97 10.11 -12.68
CA ALA A 85 7.91 10.56 -13.56
C ALA A 85 7.69 12.09 -13.46
N PRO A 86 7.46 12.80 -14.58
CA PRO A 86 7.36 14.25 -14.60
C PRO A 86 6.14 14.81 -13.85
N ASP A 87 5.14 13.96 -13.60
CA ASP A 87 3.90 14.29 -12.89
C ASP A 87 3.96 13.96 -11.38
N LEU A 88 5.14 13.64 -10.85
CA LEU A 88 5.31 13.28 -9.44
C LEU A 88 5.10 14.50 -8.51
N VAL A 89 3.92 14.57 -7.89
CA VAL A 89 3.57 15.64 -6.92
C VAL A 89 4.10 15.40 -5.50
N THR A 90 4.79 14.27 -5.30
CA THR A 90 5.28 13.82 -3.99
C THR A 90 6.79 13.90 -3.86
N ALA A 91 7.47 14.71 -4.69
CA ALA A 91 8.92 14.88 -4.68
C ALA A 91 9.42 15.64 -3.44
N ARG A 92 10.69 15.44 -3.08
CA ARG A 92 11.35 16.14 -1.97
C ARG A 92 11.32 17.66 -2.20
N THR A 93 11.08 18.43 -1.14
CA THR A 93 11.06 19.90 -1.18
C THR A 93 12.09 20.52 -0.22
N GLU A 94 12.31 21.83 -0.34
CA GLU A 94 13.17 22.60 0.56
C GLU A 94 12.44 23.07 1.83
N GLU A 95 11.14 22.80 1.96
CA GLU A 95 10.39 23.17 3.17
C GLU A 95 10.91 22.38 4.38
N SER A 96 11.17 23.10 5.48
CA SER A 96 11.56 22.47 6.75
C SER A 96 10.38 21.69 7.35
N PRO A 97 10.53 20.39 7.68
CA PRO A 97 9.48 19.62 8.36
C PRO A 97 9.01 20.25 9.67
N ALA A 98 9.93 20.76 10.48
CA ALA A 98 9.58 21.47 11.71
C ALA A 98 8.80 22.75 11.40
N GLY A 99 9.26 23.53 10.42
CA GLY A 99 8.57 24.75 9.97
C GLY A 99 7.16 24.46 9.42
N TYR A 100 6.99 23.38 8.67
CA TYR A 100 5.68 22.91 8.20
C TYR A 100 4.76 22.57 9.37
N VAL A 101 5.24 21.78 10.33
CA VAL A 101 4.45 21.39 11.51
C VAL A 101 3.99 22.60 12.31
N GLU A 102 4.84 23.61 12.50
CA GLU A 102 4.47 24.83 13.22
C GLU A 102 3.35 25.64 12.56
N LYS A 103 3.25 25.58 11.23
CA LYS A 103 2.17 26.24 10.47
C LYS A 103 0.83 25.50 10.58
N LEU A 104 0.81 24.25 11.07
CA LEU A 104 -0.43 23.49 11.23
C LEU A 104 -1.33 24.08 12.32
N GLU A 105 -2.63 23.93 12.13
CA GLU A 105 -3.65 24.42 13.06
C GLU A 105 -4.09 23.35 14.06
N GLY A 106 -4.36 23.80 15.30
CA GLY A 106 -4.91 22.96 16.37
C GLY A 106 -4.07 21.72 16.67
N ARG A 107 -4.77 20.61 16.98
CA ARG A 107 -4.14 19.33 17.37
C ARG A 107 -3.19 18.75 16.32
N ARG A 108 -3.30 19.13 15.05
CA ARG A 108 -2.40 18.64 13.99
C ARG A 108 -0.96 19.07 14.24
N ARG A 109 -0.74 20.24 14.83
CA ARG A 109 0.60 20.72 15.21
C ARG A 109 1.20 19.83 16.29
N GLU A 110 0.44 19.52 17.33
CA GLU A 110 0.87 18.65 18.43
C GLU A 110 1.15 17.24 17.95
N HIS A 111 0.26 16.67 17.13
CA HIS A 111 0.48 15.36 16.51
C HIS A 111 1.73 15.35 15.62
N GLY A 112 1.93 16.41 14.82
CA GLY A 112 3.11 16.55 13.97
C GLY A 112 4.41 16.57 14.77
N ARG A 113 4.45 17.31 15.89
CA ARG A 113 5.62 17.35 16.78
C ARG A 113 5.91 15.98 17.40
N LEU A 114 4.88 15.32 17.92
CA LEU A 114 5.00 13.99 18.50
C LEU A 114 5.54 12.97 17.49
N LEU A 115 5.01 12.98 16.27
CA LEU A 115 5.45 12.06 15.22
C LEU A 115 6.88 12.37 14.73
N LEU A 116 7.26 13.65 14.64
CA LEU A 116 8.64 14.05 14.37
C LEU A 116 9.62 13.47 15.40
N GLU A 117 9.24 13.51 16.68
CA GLU A 117 10.04 12.96 17.77
C GLU A 117 10.14 11.43 17.68
N ILE A 118 9.01 10.72 17.54
CA ILE A 118 8.98 9.26 17.48
C ILE A 118 9.78 8.74 16.28
N PHE A 119 9.52 9.27 15.09
CA PHE A 119 10.24 8.83 13.89
C PHE A 119 11.72 9.22 13.95
N GLY A 120 12.06 10.39 14.50
CA GLY A 120 13.44 10.81 14.71
C GLY A 120 14.20 9.86 15.64
N ARG A 121 13.60 9.45 16.76
CA ARG A 121 14.21 8.48 17.70
C ARG A 121 14.32 7.07 17.11
N ALA A 122 13.31 6.63 16.37
CA ALA A 122 13.29 5.30 15.77
C ALA A 122 14.31 5.15 14.63
N THR A 123 14.48 6.19 13.81
CA THR A 123 15.35 6.15 12.62
C THR A 123 16.77 6.65 12.88
N GLY A 124 16.95 7.56 13.84
CA GLY A 124 18.19 8.32 14.02
C GLY A 124 18.46 9.33 12.90
N GLU A 125 17.52 9.53 11.98
CA GLU A 125 17.70 10.32 10.76
C GLU A 125 16.99 11.69 10.81
N ARG A 126 17.46 12.60 9.96
CA ARG A 126 16.79 13.90 9.78
C ARG A 126 15.62 13.76 8.80
N PRO A 127 14.45 14.32 9.11
CA PRO A 127 13.32 14.32 8.19
C PRO A 127 13.52 15.29 7.01
N ALA A 128 12.81 15.04 5.92
CA ALA A 128 12.62 15.97 4.82
C ALA A 128 11.13 16.06 4.44
N MET A 129 10.72 17.19 3.85
CA MET A 129 9.38 17.34 3.28
C MET A 129 9.31 16.68 1.91
N TRP A 130 8.18 16.03 1.64
CA TRP A 130 7.86 15.39 0.36
C TRP A 130 6.45 15.81 -0.07
N GLY A 131 6.38 16.42 -1.25
CA GLY A 131 5.17 17.07 -1.73
C GLY A 131 4.63 18.10 -0.72
N PRO A 132 3.30 18.32 -0.69
CA PRO A 132 2.71 19.40 0.10
C PRO A 132 2.48 19.07 1.58
N SER A 133 2.64 17.81 2.00
CA SER A 133 2.16 17.40 3.34
C SER A 133 2.79 16.14 3.95
N MET A 134 3.77 15.52 3.29
CA MET A 134 4.41 14.32 3.83
C MET A 134 5.77 14.67 4.40
N ILE A 135 6.07 14.06 5.54
CA ILE A 135 7.35 14.13 6.20
C ILE A 135 7.96 12.73 6.12
N GLY A 136 9.12 12.63 5.51
CA GLY A 136 9.78 11.37 5.21
C GLY A 136 11.19 11.29 5.79
N TYR A 137 11.62 10.07 6.08
CA TYR A 137 12.95 9.72 6.59
C TYR A 137 13.63 8.74 5.63
N GLY A 138 14.92 8.97 5.40
CA GLY A 138 15.69 8.28 4.36
C GLY A 138 15.18 8.55 2.95
N GLN A 139 15.77 7.83 2.00
CA GLN A 139 15.44 7.92 0.58
C GLN A 139 15.42 6.52 -0.01
N ALA A 140 14.48 6.28 -0.90
CA ALA A 140 14.36 5.07 -1.69
C ALA A 140 13.93 5.43 -3.11
N HIS A 141 14.34 4.61 -4.07
CA HIS A 141 13.92 4.68 -5.44
C HIS A 141 13.08 3.45 -5.78
N TYR A 142 11.92 3.66 -6.40
CA TYR A 142 11.06 2.58 -6.87
C TYR A 142 10.99 2.59 -8.40
N ARG A 143 10.91 1.40 -9.00
CA ARG A 143 10.61 1.21 -10.41
C ARG A 143 9.57 0.10 -10.58
N TYR A 144 8.40 0.46 -11.11
CA TYR A 144 7.34 -0.50 -11.42
C TYR A 144 7.64 -1.26 -12.70
N ALA A 145 7.07 -2.47 -12.82
CA ALA A 145 7.11 -3.27 -14.05
C ALA A 145 6.56 -2.52 -15.30
N THR A 146 5.72 -1.48 -15.11
CA THR A 146 5.23 -0.61 -16.19
C THR A 146 6.28 0.37 -16.71
N GLY A 147 7.46 0.43 -16.09
CA GLY A 147 8.51 1.41 -16.37
C GLY A 147 8.34 2.73 -15.61
N ARG A 148 7.22 2.96 -14.91
CA ARG A 148 7.06 4.14 -14.06
C ARG A 148 8.00 4.03 -12.85
N GLU A 149 8.81 5.06 -12.63
CA GLU A 149 9.76 5.12 -11.52
C GLU A 149 9.71 6.47 -10.79
N GLY A 150 10.33 6.52 -9.61
CA GLY A 150 10.49 7.75 -8.86
C GLY A 150 11.19 7.56 -7.53
N ASP A 151 11.65 8.68 -6.99
CA ASP A 151 12.20 8.74 -5.64
C ASP A 151 11.12 9.02 -4.59
N THR A 152 11.28 8.43 -3.42
CA THR A 152 10.43 8.61 -2.25
C THR A 152 11.27 8.49 -0.96
N PHE A 153 10.64 8.70 0.19
CA PHE A 153 11.22 8.39 1.49
C PHE A 153 11.00 6.90 1.84
N HIS A 154 11.79 6.40 2.80
CA HIS A 154 11.72 5.01 3.26
C HIS A 154 10.55 4.78 4.23
N VAL A 155 10.52 5.56 5.32
CA VAL A 155 9.38 5.64 6.24
C VAL A 155 8.95 7.09 6.39
N GLY A 156 7.68 7.32 6.70
CA GLY A 156 7.20 8.69 6.90
C GLY A 156 5.79 8.77 7.42
N PHE A 157 5.30 10.00 7.54
CA PHE A 157 3.93 10.26 7.93
C PHE A 157 3.38 11.55 7.31
N SER A 158 2.06 11.70 7.37
CA SER A 158 1.37 12.96 7.09
C SER A 158 0.34 13.27 8.19
N PRO A 159 0.44 14.42 8.89
CA PRO A 159 -0.52 14.85 9.89
C PRO A 159 -1.74 15.49 9.21
N GLY A 160 -2.52 14.67 8.51
CA GLY A 160 -3.70 15.09 7.76
C GLY A 160 -4.84 15.64 8.64
N LYS A 161 -5.79 16.35 8.03
CA LYS A 161 -6.94 16.96 8.75
C LYS A 161 -7.94 15.93 9.27
N ALA A 162 -8.20 14.88 8.49
CA ALA A 162 -9.14 13.82 8.86
C ALA A 162 -8.48 12.69 9.67
N ARG A 163 -7.22 12.37 9.35
CA ARG A 163 -6.46 11.27 9.92
C ARG A 163 -4.97 11.45 9.67
N ILE A 164 -4.17 10.82 10.51
CA ILE A 164 -2.73 10.62 10.31
C ILE A 164 -2.56 9.47 9.32
N SER A 165 -1.68 9.66 8.34
CA SER A 165 -1.21 8.60 7.44
C SER A 165 0.21 8.24 7.83
N LEU A 166 0.50 6.95 7.98
CA LEU A 166 1.81 6.39 8.25
C LEU A 166 2.22 5.53 7.05
N TYR A 167 3.46 5.66 6.62
CA TYR A 167 3.95 5.11 5.36
C TYR A 167 5.16 4.21 5.57
N GLY A 168 5.24 3.12 4.79
CA GLY A 168 6.36 2.18 4.83
C GLY A 168 6.38 1.28 6.07
N LEU A 169 5.24 1.04 6.72
CA LEU A 169 5.13 0.34 8.01
C LEU A 169 4.37 -1.00 7.97
N GLN A 170 4.12 -1.56 6.80
CA GLN A 170 3.32 -2.80 6.63
C GLN A 170 4.01 -3.72 5.62
N GLY A 171 3.52 -4.95 5.39
CA GLY A 171 4.01 -5.81 4.31
C GLY A 171 5.09 -6.83 4.71
N LEU A 172 5.62 -6.73 5.93
CA LEU A 172 6.51 -7.74 6.52
C LEU A 172 5.81 -8.48 7.66
N PRO A 173 6.10 -9.79 7.88
CA PRO A 173 5.48 -10.56 8.96
C PRO A 173 5.56 -9.88 10.34
N ARG A 174 6.73 -9.33 10.69
CA ARG A 174 6.92 -8.61 11.96
C ARG A 174 6.17 -7.28 11.99
N SER A 175 6.06 -6.57 10.87
CA SER A 175 5.21 -5.38 10.77
C SER A 175 3.75 -5.73 11.07
N GLU A 176 3.22 -6.82 10.52
CA GLU A 176 1.84 -7.24 10.75
C GLU A 176 1.58 -7.65 12.22
N GLU A 177 2.53 -8.31 12.87
CA GLU A 177 2.45 -8.62 14.31
C GLU A 177 2.38 -7.35 15.17
N LEU A 178 3.18 -6.33 14.84
CA LEU A 178 3.21 -5.06 15.55
C LEU A 178 1.93 -4.25 15.28
N LEU A 179 1.44 -4.26 14.04
CA LEU A 179 0.16 -3.63 13.68
C LEU A 179 -1.00 -4.23 14.48
N ALA A 180 -1.04 -5.55 14.65
CA ALA A 180 -2.06 -6.21 15.48
C ALA A 180 -2.09 -5.71 16.94
N ARG A 181 -0.95 -5.21 17.44
CA ARG A 181 -0.78 -4.65 18.79
C ARG A 181 -0.87 -3.13 18.85
N LEU A 182 -0.88 -2.44 17.72
CA LEU A 182 -0.76 -0.98 17.63
C LEU A 182 -1.96 -0.25 18.25
N GLY A 183 -3.15 -0.86 18.26
CA GLY A 183 -4.39 -0.21 18.68
C GLY A 183 -5.31 0.10 17.50
N LYS A 184 -6.13 1.16 17.60
CA LYS A 184 -7.18 1.45 16.60
C LYS A 184 -6.59 2.10 15.35
N HIS A 185 -6.42 1.30 14.30
CA HIS A 185 -5.91 1.72 13.01
C HIS A 185 -6.69 1.08 11.85
N ARG A 186 -6.45 1.57 10.64
CA ARG A 186 -6.91 0.96 9.38
C ARG A 186 -5.75 0.85 8.41
N THR A 187 -5.53 -0.32 7.85
CA THR A 187 -4.57 -0.52 6.75
C THR A 187 -5.21 -0.25 5.39
N ALA A 188 -4.40 0.20 4.44
CA ALA A 188 -4.71 0.28 3.01
C ALA A 188 -3.52 -0.31 2.25
N VAL A 189 -3.53 -0.22 0.91
CA VAL A 189 -2.52 -0.88 0.07
C VAL A 189 -1.09 -0.45 0.42
N SER A 190 -0.85 0.83 0.72
CA SER A 190 0.49 1.38 0.95
C SER A 190 0.65 2.21 2.22
N CYS A 191 -0.37 2.22 3.10
CA CYS A 191 -0.35 3.08 4.28
C CYS A 191 -1.26 2.58 5.40
N VAL A 192 -0.87 2.97 6.61
CA VAL A 192 -1.60 2.75 7.84
C VAL A 192 -2.21 4.06 8.29
N TYR A 193 -3.49 4.03 8.63
CA TYR A 193 -4.24 5.20 9.03
C TYR A 193 -4.62 5.14 10.50
N VAL A 194 -4.40 6.26 11.18
CA VAL A 194 -4.72 6.46 12.59
C VAL A 194 -5.47 7.77 12.73
N ASN A 195 -6.55 7.84 13.51
CA ASN A 195 -7.30 9.10 13.62
C ASN A 195 -6.52 10.14 14.43
N LYS A 196 -5.91 9.71 15.53
CA LYS A 196 -5.16 10.54 16.48
C LYS A 196 -4.18 9.67 17.28
N PRO A 197 -3.06 10.20 17.80
CA PRO A 197 -2.05 9.40 18.50
C PRO A 197 -2.59 8.66 19.73
N GLU A 198 -3.64 9.16 20.38
CA GLU A 198 -4.23 8.53 21.56
C GLU A 198 -5.02 7.25 21.24
N ASP A 199 -5.29 6.98 19.96
CA ASP A 199 -5.95 5.75 19.53
C ASP A 199 -4.97 4.55 19.44
N ILE A 200 -3.66 4.78 19.61
CA ILE A 200 -2.59 3.80 19.40
C ILE A 200 -1.57 3.78 20.54
N ASP A 201 -0.85 2.66 20.65
CA ASP A 201 0.32 2.52 21.50
C ASP A 201 1.55 3.12 20.82
N LEU A 202 2.07 4.22 21.39
CA LEU A 202 3.21 4.94 20.83
C LEU A 202 4.54 4.17 20.95
N GLY A 203 4.66 3.27 21.93
CA GLY A 203 5.82 2.39 22.04
C GLY A 203 5.84 1.34 20.93
N VAL A 204 4.68 0.77 20.63
CA VAL A 204 4.51 -0.14 19.48
C VAL A 204 4.74 0.59 18.16
N LEU A 205 4.27 1.84 18.02
CA LEU A 205 4.57 2.66 16.85
C LEU A 205 6.08 2.86 16.67
N GLU A 206 6.80 3.20 17.74
CA GLU A 206 8.24 3.40 17.66
C GLU A 206 8.99 2.11 17.29
N GLU A 207 8.60 0.97 17.86
CA GLU A 207 9.12 -0.35 17.48
C GLU A 207 8.87 -0.67 16.01
N LEU A 208 7.66 -0.37 15.52
CA LEU A 208 7.27 -0.60 14.13
C LEU A 208 8.07 0.27 13.16
N VAL A 209 8.26 1.56 13.47
CA VAL A 209 9.06 2.47 12.63
C VAL A 209 10.53 2.02 12.60
N ARG A 210 11.08 1.59 13.73
CA ARG A 210 12.46 1.07 13.82
C ARG A 210 12.63 -0.20 12.99
N HIS A 211 11.72 -1.16 13.15
CA HIS A 211 11.73 -2.39 12.36
C HIS A 211 11.69 -2.10 10.86
N ALA A 212 10.75 -1.26 10.42
CA ALA A 212 10.63 -0.86 9.03
C ALA A 212 11.90 -0.15 8.51
N TRP A 213 12.51 0.72 9.32
CA TRP A 213 13.74 1.44 8.96
C TRP A 213 14.95 0.52 8.74
N GLU A 214 15.08 -0.51 9.57
CA GLU A 214 16.16 -1.50 9.53
C GLU A 214 16.00 -2.50 8.37
N THR A 215 14.78 -2.65 7.84
CA THR A 215 14.48 -3.48 6.67
C THR A 215 14.68 -2.72 5.36
N ASP A 216 14.74 -3.43 4.23
CA ASP A 216 14.83 -2.79 2.91
C ASP A 216 13.52 -2.09 2.51
N PRO A 217 13.57 -0.93 1.81
CA PRO A 217 12.39 -0.11 1.52
C PRO A 217 11.30 -0.82 0.72
N GLY A 218 11.66 -1.82 -0.09
CA GLY A 218 10.72 -2.64 -0.85
C GLY A 218 10.09 -3.79 -0.07
N GLY A 219 10.61 -4.11 1.12
CA GLY A 219 10.00 -5.11 1.99
C GLY A 219 8.66 -4.65 2.56
N CYS A 220 8.44 -3.34 2.64
CA CYS A 220 7.27 -2.75 3.26
C CYS A 220 6.19 -2.22 2.28
N ALA A 221 6.28 -2.60 1.00
CA ALA A 221 5.51 -2.05 -0.12
C ALA A 221 4.24 -2.83 -0.48
#